data_AF-A0A935ZL11-F1
#
_entry.id   AF-A0A935ZL11-F1
#
_cell.length_a   1.000
_cell.length_b   1.000
_cell.length_c   1.000
_cell.angle_alpha   90.00
_cell.angle_beta   90.00
_cell.angle_gamma   90.00
#
_symmetry.space_group_name_H-M   'P 1'
#
loop_
_entity.id
_entity.type
_entity.pdbx_description
1 polymer ?
#
loop_
_entity_poly.entity_id
_entity_poly.type
_entity_poly.pdbx_seq_one_letter_code
_entity_poly.pdbx_strand_id
1 'polypeptide(L)'
;MDLLQSQGLADRVTFASLNVFGRSLGGAALDGRTHHAPHHVTMLVGAHVQPAVIGGLAPDGDDFTARAFDAATGAPSEGGDVSYDDGLPSVGKTIGASLGLPDAILGRCGARAPSG
;
A
#
# COMPACT_ATOMS: atom_id res chain seq x y z
N MET A 1 -6.01 -6.13 22.01
CA MET A 1 -7.13 -5.18 21.86
C MET A 1 -7.69 -4.73 23.20
N ASP A 2 -7.59 -5.55 24.24
CA ASP A 2 -8.13 -5.32 25.58
C ASP A 2 -7.69 -3.98 26.21
N LEU A 3 -6.40 -3.62 26.09
CA LEU A 3 -5.91 -2.32 26.57
C LEU A 3 -6.63 -1.16 25.87
N LEU A 4 -6.71 -1.17 24.54
CA LEU A 4 -7.41 -0.12 23.78
C LEU A 4 -8.89 -0.05 24.14
N GLN A 5 -9.55 -1.20 24.32
CA GLN A 5 -10.94 -1.28 24.75
C GLN A 5 -11.12 -0.66 26.14
N SER A 6 -10.26 -1.02 27.11
CA SER A 6 -10.30 -0.47 28.48
C SER A 6 -10.15 1.05 28.54
N GLN A 7 -9.47 1.64 27.55
CA GLN A 7 -9.22 3.07 27.45
C GLN A 7 -10.22 3.80 26.53
N GLY A 8 -11.22 3.10 25.96
CA GLY A 8 -12.16 3.68 25.01
C GLY A 8 -11.52 4.13 23.70
N LEU A 9 -10.41 3.49 23.31
CA LEU A 9 -9.61 3.82 22.13
C LEU A 9 -9.75 2.82 20.98
N ALA A 10 -10.56 1.77 21.15
CA ALA A 10 -10.68 0.68 20.17
C ALA A 10 -10.97 1.17 18.73
N ASP A 11 -11.86 2.16 18.59
CA ASP A 11 -12.25 2.72 17.28
C ASP A 11 -11.50 4.01 16.92
N ARG A 12 -10.48 4.36 17.72
CA ARG A 12 -9.75 5.64 17.61
C ARG A 12 -8.27 5.47 17.29
N VAL A 13 -7.80 4.24 17.13
CA VAL A 13 -6.40 3.91 16.87
C VAL A 13 -6.31 3.07 15.61
N THR A 14 -5.38 3.46 14.75
CA THR A 14 -4.96 2.70 13.57
C THR A 14 -3.48 2.37 13.72
N PHE A 15 -3.13 1.10 13.57
CA PHE A 15 -1.75 0.64 13.47
C PHE A 15 -1.38 0.51 12.00
N ALA A 16 -0.23 1.08 11.62
CA ALA A 16 0.34 0.93 10.29
C ALA A 16 1.79 0.47 10.42
N SER A 17 2.12 -0.61 9.72
CA SER A 17 3.51 -1.02 9.48
C SER A 17 3.75 -0.95 7.98
N LEU A 18 4.71 -0.13 7.56
CA LEU A 18 5.03 0.12 6.16
C LEU A 18 6.49 -0.23 5.92
N ASN A 19 6.73 -1.23 5.07
CA ASN A 19 8.06 -1.64 4.65
C ASN A 19 8.29 -1.09 3.24
N VAL A 20 8.92 0.09 3.14
CA VAL A 20 9.09 0.87 1.90
C VAL A 20 10.19 0.37 0.97
N PHE A 21 10.95 -0.65 1.38
CA PHE A 21 11.98 -1.26 0.57
C PHE A 21 11.75 -2.77 0.55
N GLY A 22 11.22 -3.25 -0.56
CA GLY A 22 11.21 -4.67 -0.84
C GLY A 22 12.50 -5.11 -1.53
N ARG A 23 12.71 -6.42 -1.51
CA ARG A 23 13.78 -7.09 -2.23
C ARG A 23 13.23 -7.60 -3.56
N SER A 24 14.11 -7.94 -4.48
CA SER A 24 13.75 -8.93 -5.51
C SER A 24 13.19 -10.18 -4.83
N LEU A 25 12.23 -10.82 -5.46
CA LEU A 25 11.57 -12.04 -4.97
C LEU A 25 12.04 -13.29 -5.74
N GLY A 26 12.62 -13.10 -6.92
CA GLY A 26 13.31 -14.09 -7.74
C GLY A 26 14.71 -13.63 -8.18
N GLY A 27 15.37 -14.41 -9.03
CA GLY A 27 16.65 -14.05 -9.64
C GLY A 27 17.77 -13.73 -8.63
N ALA A 28 18.36 -12.53 -8.75
CA ALA A 28 19.46 -12.03 -7.91
C ALA A 28 19.12 -11.89 -6.41
N ALA A 29 17.88 -12.13 -6.00
CA ALA A 29 17.39 -12.06 -4.62
C ALA A 29 18.03 -13.05 -3.64
N LEU A 30 18.75 -14.07 -4.12
CA LEU A 30 19.22 -15.19 -3.29
C LEU A 30 20.24 -14.80 -2.20
N ASP A 31 20.88 -13.63 -2.31
CA ASP A 31 21.81 -13.11 -1.30
C ASP A 31 21.19 -12.05 -0.36
N GLY A 32 19.95 -11.64 -0.62
CA GLY A 32 19.16 -10.74 0.23
C GLY A 32 19.57 -9.26 0.22
N ARG A 33 20.44 -8.82 -0.70
CA ARG A 33 20.97 -7.43 -0.70
C ARG A 33 20.39 -6.51 -1.78
N THR A 34 19.44 -6.99 -2.58
CA THR A 34 18.83 -6.18 -3.65
C THR A 34 17.71 -5.28 -3.11
N HIS A 35 17.54 -4.13 -3.74
CA HIS A 35 16.45 -3.19 -3.48
C HIS A 35 15.57 -3.09 -4.71
N HIS A 36 14.26 -3.23 -4.53
CA HIS A 36 13.28 -3.03 -5.58
C HIS A 36 12.30 -1.94 -5.13
N ALA A 37 12.51 -0.71 -5.61
CA ALA A 37 11.81 0.49 -5.12
C ALA A 37 10.28 0.38 -5.11
N PRO A 38 9.65 -0.30 -6.07
CA PRO A 38 8.19 -0.40 -6.08
C PRO A 38 7.66 -1.60 -5.29
N HIS A 39 8.53 -2.43 -4.73
CA HIS A 39 8.11 -3.42 -3.75
C HIS A 39 7.96 -2.75 -2.39
N HIS A 40 6.74 -2.77 -1.88
CA HIS A 40 6.46 -2.42 -0.51
C HIS A 40 5.41 -3.38 0.04
N VAL A 41 5.45 -3.60 1.34
CA VAL A 41 4.43 -4.38 2.05
C VAL A 41 3.95 -3.56 3.23
N THR A 42 2.63 -3.40 3.32
CA THR A 42 1.98 -2.62 4.35
C THR A 42 0.95 -3.47 5.08
N MET A 43 0.95 -3.40 6.41
CA MET A 43 -0.11 -3.92 7.26
C MET A 43 -0.84 -2.77 7.93
N LEU A 44 -2.17 -2.74 7.80
CA LEU A 44 -3.05 -1.76 8.43
C LEU A 44 -4.05 -2.49 9.33
N VAL A 45 -4.23 -2.00 10.57
CA VAL A 45 -5.19 -2.55 11.53
C VAL A 45 -5.92 -1.40 12.21
N GLY A 46 -7.24 -1.35 12.10
CA GLY A 46 -8.08 -0.34 12.74
C GLY A 46 -9.55 -0.51 12.39
N ALA A 47 -10.45 0.12 13.16
CA ALA A 47 -11.90 -0.01 12.97
C ALA A 47 -12.43 0.52 11.62
N HIS A 48 -11.67 1.42 10.98
CA HIS A 48 -12.02 2.02 9.69
C HIS A 48 -11.31 1.38 8.49
N VAL A 49 -10.70 0.20 8.68
CA VAL A 49 -10.01 -0.53 7.62
C VAL A 49 -10.79 -1.80 7.31
N GLN A 50 -11.22 -1.97 6.06
CA GLN A 50 -11.86 -3.20 5.63
C GLN A 50 -10.83 -4.34 5.55
N PRO A 51 -11.15 -5.55 6.06
CA PRO A 51 -10.23 -6.67 6.01
C PRO A 51 -10.08 -7.17 4.57
N ALA A 52 -8.88 -7.09 4.01
CA ALA A 52 -8.57 -7.55 2.67
C ALA A 52 -7.06 -7.78 2.49
N VAL A 53 -6.71 -8.52 1.43
CA VAL A 53 -5.37 -8.51 0.85
C VAL A 53 -5.48 -7.74 -0.46
N ILE A 54 -4.72 -6.66 -0.59
CA ILE A 54 -4.79 -5.73 -1.71
C ILE A 54 -3.50 -5.84 -2.55
N GLY A 55 -3.65 -5.84 -3.87
CA GLY A 55 -2.55 -5.95 -4.82
C GLY A 55 -2.13 -7.38 -5.08
N GLY A 56 -0.95 -7.54 -5.70
CA GLY A 56 -0.42 -8.85 -6.06
C GLY A 56 0.87 -8.74 -6.86
N LEU A 57 1.43 -9.89 -7.21
CA LEU A 57 2.69 -10.02 -7.93
C LEU A 57 2.46 -10.63 -9.33
N ALA A 58 3.27 -10.24 -10.30
CA ALA A 58 3.40 -10.88 -11.61
C ALA A 58 4.85 -11.30 -11.84
N PRO A 59 5.12 -12.40 -12.56
CA PRO A 59 6.44 -12.68 -13.07
C PRO A 59 6.95 -11.53 -13.96
N ASP A 60 8.21 -11.14 -13.77
CA ASP A 60 8.91 -10.17 -14.60
C ASP A 60 10.36 -10.65 -14.82
N GLY A 61 10.61 -11.24 -15.99
CA GLY A 61 11.88 -11.92 -16.25
C GLY A 61 12.15 -13.08 -15.30
N ASP A 62 13.26 -12.99 -14.55
CA ASP A 62 13.65 -13.94 -13.49
C ASP A 62 13.18 -13.53 -12.09
N ASP A 63 12.45 -12.43 -11.96
CA ASP A 63 11.93 -11.86 -10.72
C ASP A 63 10.38 -11.81 -10.73
N PHE A 64 9.82 -11.15 -9.72
CA PHE A 64 8.41 -10.79 -9.64
C PHE A 64 8.28 -9.30 -9.37
N THR A 65 7.29 -8.66 -9.96
CA THR A 65 6.98 -7.24 -9.75
C THR A 65 5.57 -7.07 -9.21
N ALA A 66 5.32 -5.97 -8.48
CA ALA A 66 3.97 -5.62 -8.07
C ALA A 66 3.07 -5.36 -9.30
N ARG A 67 1.79 -5.67 -9.17
CA ARG A 67 0.80 -5.47 -10.22
C ARG A 67 -0.03 -4.22 -9.99
N ALA A 68 -0.51 -3.64 -11.09
CA ALA A 68 -1.67 -2.77 -11.05
C ALA A 68 -2.88 -3.53 -10.46
N PHE A 69 -3.76 -2.79 -9.78
CA PHE A 69 -4.93 -3.34 -9.12
C PHE A 69 -6.11 -2.35 -9.17
N ASP A 70 -7.31 -2.89 -9.03
CA ASP A 70 -8.54 -2.12 -8.89
C ASP A 70 -8.67 -1.65 -7.43
N ALA A 71 -8.75 -0.35 -7.18
CA ALA A 71 -8.77 0.22 -5.84
C ALA A 71 -10.04 -0.13 -5.04
N ALA A 72 -11.16 -0.39 -5.72
CA ALA A 72 -12.43 -0.70 -5.08
C ALA A 72 -12.46 -2.13 -4.53
N THR A 73 -11.84 -3.06 -5.24
CA THR A 73 -11.84 -4.50 -4.91
C THR A 73 -10.50 -4.99 -4.34
N GLY A 74 -9.43 -4.26 -4.62
CA GLY A 74 -8.05 -4.65 -4.35
C GLY A 74 -7.47 -5.74 -5.24
N ALA A 75 -8.25 -6.22 -6.21
CA ALA A 75 -7.87 -7.35 -7.04
C ALA A 75 -6.78 -6.96 -8.06
N PRO A 76 -5.75 -7.78 -8.28
CA PRO A 76 -4.77 -7.56 -9.35
C PRO A 76 -5.45 -7.52 -10.72
N SER A 77 -5.14 -6.49 -11.52
CA SER A 77 -5.73 -6.28 -12.84
C SER A 77 -4.76 -5.55 -13.76
N GLU A 78 -4.62 -5.96 -15.03
CA GLU A 78 -3.80 -5.21 -16.01
C GLU A 78 -4.38 -3.83 -16.34
N GLY A 79 -5.69 -3.66 -16.16
CA GLY A 79 -6.39 -2.39 -16.34
C GLY A 79 -6.85 -1.75 -15.03
N GLY A 80 -6.17 -2.08 -13.91
CA GLY A 80 -6.46 -1.47 -12.61
C GLY A 80 -6.30 0.05 -12.63
N ASP A 81 -7.09 0.76 -11.83
CA ASP A 81 -7.03 2.22 -11.69
C ASP A 81 -5.87 2.69 -10.81
N VAL A 82 -5.24 1.78 -10.06
CA VAL A 82 -3.96 2.02 -9.39
C VAL A 82 -2.86 1.31 -10.16
N SER A 83 -1.98 2.12 -10.76
CA SER A 83 -0.79 1.62 -11.44
C SER A 83 0.23 1.07 -10.43
N TYR A 84 1.20 0.33 -10.93
CA TYR A 84 2.33 -0.15 -10.17
C TYR A 84 3.07 0.97 -9.39
N ASP A 85 3.42 2.07 -10.07
CA ASP A 85 4.14 3.19 -9.47
C ASP A 85 3.28 3.97 -8.46
N ASP A 86 1.96 3.90 -8.61
CA ASP A 86 1.00 4.58 -7.74
C ASP A 86 0.62 3.75 -6.50
N GLY A 87 1.10 2.51 -6.36
CA GLY A 87 0.78 1.63 -5.23
C GLY A 87 1.15 2.24 -3.87
N LEU A 88 2.39 2.68 -3.70
CA LEU A 88 2.87 3.28 -2.44
C LEU A 88 2.18 4.62 -2.13
N PRO A 89 2.05 5.57 -3.09
CA PRO A 89 1.23 6.76 -2.90
C PRO A 89 -0.22 6.43 -2.50
N SER A 90 -0.82 5.40 -3.09
CA SER A 90 -2.19 4.97 -2.78
C SER A 90 -2.31 4.43 -1.36
N VAL A 91 -1.33 3.66 -0.86
CA VAL A 91 -1.25 3.27 0.55
C VAL A 91 -1.22 4.50 1.47
N GLY A 92 -0.42 5.52 1.14
CA GLY A 92 -0.37 6.77 1.90
C GLY A 92 -1.72 7.46 1.99
N LYS A 93 -2.48 7.48 0.88
CA LYS A 93 -3.85 8.00 0.86
C LYS A 93 -4.80 7.16 1.71
N THR A 94 -4.71 5.84 1.67
CA THR A 94 -5.51 4.94 2.51
C THR A 94 -5.25 5.16 4.01
N ILE A 95 -4.00 5.34 4.40
CA ILE A 95 -3.64 5.71 5.79
C ILE A 95 -4.28 7.05 6.15
N GLY A 96 -4.12 8.07 5.31
CA GLY A 96 -4.71 9.39 5.53
C GLY A 96 -6.24 9.35 5.68
N ALA A 97 -6.93 8.62 4.80
CA ALA A 97 -8.37 8.42 4.87
C ALA A 97 -8.78 7.71 6.17
N SER A 98 -8.05 6.67 6.58
CA SER A 98 -8.32 5.95 7.85
C SER A 98 -8.14 6.82 9.11
N LEU A 99 -7.38 7.92 8.98
CA LEU A 99 -7.17 8.92 10.03
C LEU A 99 -8.16 10.10 9.92
N GLY A 100 -9.08 10.07 8.95
CA GLY A 100 -10.12 11.08 8.76
C GLY A 100 -9.66 12.33 8.00
N LEU A 101 -8.57 12.25 7.22
CA LEU A 101 -8.19 13.37 6.35
C LEU A 101 -9.20 13.55 5.21
N PRO A 102 -9.55 14.80 4.86
CA PRO A 102 -10.51 15.06 3.80
C PRO A 102 -9.90 14.83 2.41
N ASP A 103 -10.74 14.43 1.44
CA ASP A 103 -10.33 14.14 0.05
C ASP A 103 -9.59 15.29 -0.62
N ALA A 104 -9.92 16.54 -0.27
CA ALA A 104 -9.24 17.74 -0.77
C ALA A 104 -7.74 17.79 -0.43
N ILE A 105 -7.32 17.09 0.63
CA ILE A 105 -5.92 16.91 1.02
C ILE A 105 -5.34 15.67 0.32
N LEU A 106 -6.06 14.55 0.30
CA LEU A 106 -5.60 13.28 -0.28
C LEU A 106 -5.38 13.37 -1.81
N GLY A 107 -6.24 14.11 -2.52
CA GLY A 107 -6.14 14.32 -3.96
C GLY A 107 -4.91 15.12 -4.40
N ARG A 108 -4.30 15.90 -3.49
CA ARG A 108 -3.10 16.70 -3.79
C ARG A 108 -1.82 15.86 -3.80
N CYS A 109 -1.82 14.70 -3.14
CA CYS A 109 -0.65 13.83 -3.02
C CYS A 109 -0.39 12.92 -4.24
N GLY A 110 -1.21 13.01 -5.31
CA GLY A 110 -1.06 12.21 -6.53
C GLY A 110 -1.00 13.01 -7.84
N ALA A 111 -1.05 14.34 -7.79
CA ALA A 111 -0.87 15.14 -8.99
C ALA A 111 0.61 15.14 -9.36
N ARG A 112 0.97 14.45 -10.45
CA ARG A 112 2.25 14.60 -11.13
C ARG A 112 2.54 16.09 -11.24
N ALA A 113 3.70 16.54 -10.77
CA ALA A 113 4.13 17.92 -10.98
C ALA A 113 4.01 18.22 -12.49
N PRO A 114 3.45 19.37 -12.90
CA PRO A 114 3.36 19.71 -14.31
C PRO A 114 4.78 19.69 -14.89
N SER A 115 4.98 18.89 -15.93
CA SER A 115 6.22 18.91 -16.70
C SER A 115 6.33 20.28 -17.36
N GLY A 116 7.22 21.12 -16.83
CA GLY A 116 7.67 22.33 -17.50
C GLY A 116 8.51 22.02 -18.73
#